data_AF-A0A3D2MEY0-F1
#
_entry.id   AF-A0A3D2MEY0-F1
#
_cell.length_a   1.000
_cell.length_b   1.000
_cell.length_c   1.000
_cell.angle_alpha   90.00
_cell.angle_beta   90.00
_cell.angle_gamma   90.00
#
_symmetry.space_group_name_H-M   'P 1'
#
loop_
_entity.id
_entity.type
_entity.pdbx_description
1 polymer ?
#
loop_
_entity_poly.entity_id
_entity_poly.type
_entity_poly.pdbx_seq_one_letter_code
_entity_poly.pdbx_strand_id
1 'polypeptide(L)'
;MVFCANSLIFCWPILLLLVWGIPLNWRRRTLQPREIAITQERRAVVLWAAIACLVAYGINLLIEQFVFEPRPFVSHKVHLLVAHAADSSFPSDHTAWSFAVIGMLLIAFLPLCLSTRHKRDEKEQWFDAALRRKLVMFIIVACVIGCLIGLARVFVGVHYPGDVLGGALDGLVAAYLVTFLRRWLSRPTNAVLHFAQTIHIA
;
A
#
# COMPACT_ATOMS: atom_id res chain seq x y z
N MET A 1 16.13 13.48 -6.14
CA MET A 1 16.42 12.07 -5.77
C MET A 1 16.59 11.88 -4.26
N VAL A 2 17.42 12.65 -3.55
CA VAL A 2 17.55 12.56 -2.07
C VAL A 2 16.21 12.72 -1.34
N PHE A 3 15.40 13.72 -1.74
CA PHE A 3 14.03 13.88 -1.24
C PHE A 3 13.18 12.60 -1.41
N CYS A 4 13.29 11.94 -2.56
CA CYS A 4 12.53 10.72 -2.84
C CYS A 4 12.98 9.54 -1.97
N ALA A 5 14.27 9.49 -1.61
CA ALA A 5 14.82 8.41 -0.78
C ALA A 5 14.45 8.55 0.71
N ASN A 6 14.22 9.77 1.20
CA ASN A 6 14.02 10.04 2.64
C ASN A 6 12.59 10.47 2.98
N SER A 7 11.96 11.29 2.15
CA SER A 7 10.72 11.99 2.52
C SER A 7 9.48 11.44 1.81
N LEU A 8 9.64 10.87 0.63
CA LEU A 8 8.52 10.41 -0.19
C LEU A 8 7.74 9.25 0.47
N ILE A 9 8.38 8.49 1.37
CA ILE A 9 7.72 7.46 2.17
C ILE A 9 6.62 8.02 3.09
N PHE A 10 6.74 9.28 3.53
CA PHE A 10 5.71 9.95 4.34
C PHE A 10 4.45 10.32 3.54
N CYS A 11 4.45 10.16 2.21
CA CYS A 11 3.23 10.27 1.43
C CYS A 11 2.28 9.08 1.66
N TRP A 12 2.77 7.92 2.11
CA TRP A 12 1.93 6.73 2.32
C TRP A 12 0.80 6.93 3.34
N PRO A 13 1.04 7.46 4.56
CA PRO A 13 -0.05 7.79 5.48
C PRO A 13 -1.08 8.76 4.89
N ILE A 14 -0.63 9.79 4.16
CA ILE A 14 -1.52 10.77 3.52
C ILE A 14 -2.39 10.08 2.47
N LEU A 15 -1.80 9.26 1.61
CA LEU A 15 -2.51 8.48 0.60
C LEU A 15 -3.53 7.53 1.25
N LEU A 16 -3.16 6.80 2.30
CA LEU A 16 -4.06 5.92 3.03
C LEU A 16 -5.20 6.70 3.70
N LEU A 17 -4.94 7.89 4.23
CA LEU A 17 -5.99 8.77 4.77
C LEU A 17 -6.93 9.28 3.67
N LEU A 18 -6.46 9.51 2.45
CA LEU A 18 -7.34 9.79 1.31
C LEU A 18 -8.22 8.56 1.00
N VAL A 19 -7.66 7.34 1.02
CA VAL A 19 -8.46 6.11 0.87
C VAL A 19 -9.50 5.96 1.99
N TRP A 20 -9.17 6.34 3.22
CA TRP A 20 -10.09 6.37 4.36
C TRP A 20 -11.19 7.42 4.19
N GLY A 21 -10.81 8.62 3.76
CA GLY A 21 -11.58 9.85 3.90
C GLY A 21 -12.28 10.37 2.65
N ILE A 22 -12.00 9.89 1.42
CA ILE A 22 -12.71 10.39 0.23
C ILE A 22 -14.21 10.09 0.38
N PRO A 23 -15.08 11.11 0.57
CA PRO A 23 -16.51 10.89 0.66
C PRO A 23 -17.00 10.44 -0.72
N LEU A 24 -17.83 9.39 -0.76
CA LEU A 24 -18.40 8.89 -2.01
C LEU A 24 -19.33 9.94 -2.65
N ASN A 25 -19.88 10.88 -1.87
CA ASN A 25 -20.69 12.00 -2.34
C ASN A 25 -20.46 13.27 -1.50
N TRP A 26 -20.39 14.42 -2.17
CA TRP A 26 -20.40 15.75 -1.54
C TRP A 26 -21.83 16.21 -1.14
N ARG A 27 -22.87 15.65 -1.79
CA ARG A 27 -24.28 15.92 -1.46
C ARG A 27 -24.74 15.02 -0.31
N ARG A 28 -25.40 15.62 0.70
CA ARG A 28 -26.13 14.91 1.77
C ARG A 28 -27.24 14.05 1.14
N ARG A 29 -26.91 12.82 0.76
CA ARG A 29 -27.87 11.77 0.40
C ARG A 29 -27.65 10.56 1.28
N THR A 30 -28.71 9.81 1.52
CA THR A 30 -28.61 8.48 2.12
C THR A 30 -27.82 7.55 1.19
N LEU A 31 -26.73 6.98 1.70
CA LEU A 31 -25.91 6.05 0.93
C LEU A 31 -26.69 4.76 0.69
N GLN A 32 -26.63 4.23 -0.53
CA GLN A 32 -27.16 2.90 -0.84
C GLN A 32 -26.32 1.81 -0.13
N PRO A 33 -26.88 0.63 0.17
CA PRO A 33 -26.16 -0.44 0.88
C PRO A 33 -24.80 -0.81 0.22
N ARG A 34 -24.73 -0.76 -1.10
CA ARG A 34 -23.50 -1.01 -1.86
C ARG A 34 -22.44 0.06 -1.65
N GLU A 35 -22.83 1.33 -1.56
CA GLU A 35 -21.90 2.43 -1.28
C GLU A 35 -21.32 2.32 0.13
N ILE A 36 -22.14 1.86 1.09
CA ILE A 36 -21.71 1.56 2.45
C ILE A 36 -20.69 0.43 2.46
N ALA A 37 -20.98 -0.67 1.76
CA ALA A 37 -20.05 -1.81 1.64
C ALA A 37 -18.71 -1.39 1.04
N ILE A 38 -18.70 -0.58 -0.03
CA ILE A 38 -17.45 -0.09 -0.63
C ILE A 38 -16.69 0.84 0.33
N THR A 39 -17.39 1.67 1.10
CA THR A 39 -16.77 2.53 2.11
C THR A 39 -16.13 1.70 3.22
N GLN A 40 -16.82 0.68 3.71
CA GLN A 40 -16.28 -0.25 4.72
C GLN A 40 -15.07 -1.01 4.19
N GLU A 41 -15.12 -1.51 2.96
CA GLU A 41 -13.98 -2.17 2.30
C GLU A 41 -12.77 -1.24 2.21
N ARG A 42 -12.97 0.02 1.79
CA ARG A 42 -11.87 1.01 1.72
C ARG A 42 -11.19 1.25 3.07
N ARG A 43 -11.97 1.35 4.14
CA ARG A 43 -11.44 1.53 5.50
C ARG A 43 -10.74 0.28 6.00
N ALA A 44 -11.31 -0.90 5.73
CA ALA A 44 -10.67 -2.16 6.05
C ALA A 44 -9.29 -2.27 5.38
N VAL A 45 -9.18 -1.89 4.10
CA VAL A 45 -7.90 -1.91 3.36
C VAL A 45 -6.84 -1.05 4.01
N VAL A 46 -7.19 0.12 4.55
CA VAL A 46 -6.24 0.98 5.26
C VAL A 46 -5.68 0.30 6.52
N LEU A 47 -6.56 -0.32 7.32
CA LEU A 47 -6.13 -1.05 8.52
C LEU A 47 -5.26 -2.27 8.16
N TRP A 48 -5.68 -3.02 7.14
CA TRP A 48 -4.94 -4.19 6.68
C TRP A 48 -3.63 -3.84 5.99
N ALA A 49 -3.52 -2.67 5.34
CA ALA A 49 -2.26 -2.17 4.79
C ALA A 49 -1.22 -1.90 5.88
N ALA A 50 -1.64 -1.35 7.03
CA ALA A 50 -0.73 -1.19 8.17
C ALA A 50 -0.21 -2.55 8.66
N ILE A 51 -1.09 -3.56 8.77
CA ILE A 51 -0.70 -4.93 9.13
C ILE A 51 0.24 -5.53 8.07
N ALA A 52 -0.02 -5.33 6.78
CA ALA A 52 0.85 -5.80 5.70
C ALA A 52 2.26 -5.19 5.76
N CYS A 53 2.39 -3.90 6.09
CA CYS A 53 3.71 -3.29 6.30
C CYS A 53 4.46 -3.92 7.49
N LEU A 54 3.76 -4.22 8.59
CA LEU A 54 4.37 -4.90 9.74
C LEU A 54 4.80 -6.33 9.39
N VAL A 55 3.99 -7.06 8.61
CA VAL A 55 4.34 -8.39 8.13
C VAL A 55 5.55 -8.34 7.19
N ALA A 56 5.58 -7.40 6.24
CA ALA A 56 6.73 -7.19 5.34
C ALA A 56 8.01 -6.92 6.15
N TYR A 57 7.95 -6.01 7.13
CA TYR A 57 9.08 -5.75 8.02
C TYR A 57 9.52 -7.01 8.79
N GLY A 58 8.57 -7.81 9.28
CA GLY A 58 8.87 -9.09 9.93
C GLY A 58 9.54 -10.11 9.00
N ILE A 59 9.13 -10.18 7.72
CA ILE A 59 9.77 -11.04 6.73
C ILE A 59 11.18 -10.54 6.41
N ASN A 60 11.38 -9.22 6.26
CA ASN A 60 12.72 -8.64 6.08
C ASN A 60 13.66 -9.03 7.23
N LEU A 61 13.24 -8.81 8.48
CA LEU A 61 14.03 -9.20 9.65
C LEU A 61 14.39 -10.68 9.65
N LEU A 62 13.48 -11.54 9.18
CA LEU A 62 13.73 -12.97 9.07
C LEU A 62 14.73 -13.28 7.96
N ILE A 63 14.58 -12.67 6.77
CA ILE A 63 15.51 -12.85 5.64
C ILE A 63 16.91 -12.42 6.04
N GLU A 64 17.06 -11.31 6.75
CA GLU A 64 18.34 -10.78 7.22
C GLU A 64 19.08 -11.75 8.15
N GLN A 65 18.39 -12.67 8.84
CA GLN A 65 19.06 -13.71 9.63
C GLN A 65 19.78 -14.75 8.76
N PHE A 66 19.37 -14.91 7.50
CA PHE A 66 19.92 -15.92 6.59
C PHE A 66 20.73 -15.31 5.45
N VAL A 67 20.43 -14.08 5.03
CA VAL A 67 21.05 -13.38 3.92
C VAL A 67 21.53 -12.03 4.39
N PHE A 68 22.85 -11.92 4.61
CA PHE A 68 23.50 -10.64 4.84
C PHE A 68 24.18 -10.16 3.57
N GLU A 69 23.70 -9.04 3.03
CA GLU A 69 24.30 -8.40 1.84
C GLU A 69 24.90 -7.04 2.23
N PRO A 70 26.23 -6.82 2.11
CA PRO A 70 26.83 -5.55 2.46
C PRO A 70 26.39 -4.45 1.49
N ARG A 71 26.01 -3.28 2.01
CA ARG A 71 25.53 -2.15 1.19
C ARG A 71 26.55 -1.71 0.13
N PRO A 72 26.10 -1.10 -0.98
CA PRO A 72 26.98 -0.64 -2.05
C PRO A 72 28.10 0.27 -1.58
N PHE A 73 27.83 1.17 -0.62
CA PHE A 73 28.85 2.10 -0.10
C PHE A 73 29.89 1.46 0.83
N VAL A 74 29.62 0.25 1.33
CA VAL A 74 30.57 -0.50 2.16
C VAL A 74 31.55 -1.26 1.27
N SER A 75 31.06 -1.86 0.19
CA SER A 75 31.82 -2.76 -0.68
C SER A 75 32.40 -2.08 -1.91
N HIS A 76 31.81 -0.98 -2.38
CA HIS A 76 32.17 -0.29 -3.61
C HIS A 76 32.38 1.20 -3.37
N LYS A 77 33.19 1.84 -4.23
CA LYS A 77 33.29 3.29 -4.28
C LYS A 77 32.03 3.86 -4.94
N VAL A 78 31.06 4.26 -4.13
CA VAL A 78 29.85 4.96 -4.58
C VAL A 78 29.80 6.36 -3.98
N HIS A 79 29.18 7.29 -4.71
CA HIS A 79 28.94 8.63 -4.18
C HIS A 79 27.71 8.58 -3.27
N LEU A 80 27.92 8.31 -1.98
CA LEU A 80 26.84 8.21 -1.00
C LEU A 80 26.15 9.58 -0.82
N LEU A 81 24.88 9.67 -1.23
CA LEU A 81 24.11 10.93 -1.18
C LEU A 81 23.31 11.09 0.12
N VAL A 82 23.14 10.01 0.88
CA VAL A 82 22.40 9.99 2.15
C VAL A 82 23.16 9.11 3.12
N ALA A 83 23.47 9.64 4.30
CA ALA A 83 24.11 8.86 5.36
C ALA A 83 23.24 7.67 5.77
N HIS A 84 23.84 6.49 5.89
CA HIS A 84 23.15 5.26 6.25
C HIS A 84 24.05 4.36 7.10
N ALA A 85 23.45 3.57 7.98
CA ALA A 85 24.17 2.54 8.74
C ALA A 85 24.67 1.42 7.80
N ALA A 86 25.79 0.79 8.19
CA ALA A 86 26.40 -0.34 7.49
C ALA A 86 25.79 -1.68 7.93
N ASP A 87 24.46 -1.77 7.84
CA ASP A 87 23.65 -2.98 8.07
C ASP A 87 23.37 -3.72 6.74
N SER A 88 22.49 -4.74 6.77
CA SER A 88 22.14 -5.50 5.57
C SER A 88 21.47 -4.61 4.53
N SER A 89 21.84 -4.78 3.26
CA SER A 89 21.24 -4.10 2.12
C SER A 89 19.99 -4.81 1.60
N PHE A 90 19.92 -6.14 1.75
CA PHE A 90 18.86 -6.95 1.18
C PHE A 90 17.93 -7.52 2.25
N PRO A 91 16.61 -7.51 2.01
CA PRO A 91 15.88 -6.74 0.98
C PRO A 91 15.68 -5.26 1.39
N SER A 92 15.19 -4.41 0.47
CA SER A 92 14.98 -2.99 0.79
C SER A 92 13.69 -2.73 1.58
N ASP A 93 13.80 -2.33 2.86
CA ASP A 93 12.67 -1.94 3.72
C ASP A 93 11.72 -0.92 3.10
N HIS A 94 12.27 0.19 2.58
CA HIS A 94 11.47 1.26 1.99
C HIS A 94 10.64 0.76 0.80
N THR A 95 11.21 -0.19 0.04
CA THR A 95 10.53 -0.80 -1.09
C THR A 95 9.49 -1.82 -0.63
N ALA A 96 9.83 -2.67 0.34
CA ALA A 96 8.93 -3.65 0.94
C ALA A 96 7.66 -2.99 1.51
N TRP A 97 7.81 -1.93 2.30
CA TRP A 97 6.69 -1.17 2.84
C TRP A 97 5.82 -0.57 1.73
N SER A 98 6.46 0.03 0.73
CA SER A 98 5.74 0.65 -0.41
C SER A 98 4.93 -0.38 -1.19
N PHE A 99 5.52 -1.54 -1.47
CA PHE A 99 4.87 -2.60 -2.24
C PHE A 99 3.86 -3.41 -1.42
N ALA A 100 3.96 -3.44 -0.09
CA ALA A 100 2.90 -3.96 0.78
C ALA A 100 1.63 -3.10 0.67
N VAL A 101 1.76 -1.77 0.70
CA VAL A 101 0.62 -0.86 0.50
C VAL A 101 0.03 -1.02 -0.90
N ILE A 102 0.88 -1.00 -1.94
CA ILE A 102 0.45 -1.18 -3.33
C ILE A 102 -0.27 -2.52 -3.52
N GLY A 103 0.29 -3.60 -2.98
CA GLY A 103 -0.30 -4.95 -3.05
C GLY A 103 -1.69 -4.99 -2.41
N MET A 104 -1.86 -4.39 -1.23
CA MET A 104 -3.16 -4.33 -0.57
C MET A 104 -4.21 -3.54 -1.37
N LEU A 105 -3.82 -2.43 -1.98
CA LEU A 105 -4.70 -1.64 -2.85
C LEU A 105 -5.08 -2.42 -4.11
N LEU A 106 -4.10 -3.06 -4.76
CA LEU A 106 -4.34 -3.86 -5.96
C LEU A 106 -5.28 -5.01 -5.66
N ILE A 107 -4.96 -5.85 -4.68
CA ILE A 107 -5.76 -7.06 -4.40
C ILE A 107 -7.19 -6.69 -4.00
N ALA A 108 -7.38 -5.64 -3.20
CA ALA A 108 -8.71 -5.24 -2.75
C ALA A 108 -9.58 -4.59 -3.85
N PHE A 109 -8.97 -3.79 -4.74
CA PHE A 109 -9.74 -3.00 -5.71
C PHE A 109 -9.66 -3.50 -7.15
N LEU A 110 -8.77 -4.45 -7.46
CA LEU A 110 -8.69 -5.06 -8.78
C LEU A 110 -10.02 -5.70 -9.22
N PRO A 111 -10.76 -6.44 -8.36
CA PRO A 111 -12.07 -6.98 -8.74
C PRO A 111 -13.07 -5.88 -9.12
N LEU A 112 -13.05 -4.74 -8.42
CA LEU A 112 -13.88 -3.58 -8.73
C LEU A 112 -13.45 -2.89 -10.03
N CYS A 113 -12.15 -2.92 -10.35
CA CYS A 113 -11.61 -2.38 -11.59
C CYS A 113 -11.86 -3.29 -12.80
N LEU A 114 -11.98 -4.60 -12.60
CA LEU A 114 -12.18 -5.58 -13.67
C LEU A 114 -13.64 -5.98 -13.85
N SER A 115 -14.53 -5.67 -12.91
CA SER A 115 -15.95 -6.01 -13.00
C SER A 115 -16.57 -5.43 -14.28
N THR A 116 -16.91 -6.32 -15.21
CA THR A 116 -17.58 -5.98 -16.47
C THR A 116 -19.07 -5.83 -16.21
N ARG A 117 -19.62 -4.71 -16.68
CA ARG A 117 -21.01 -4.28 -16.49
C ARG A 117 -21.99 -5.38 -16.89
N HIS A 118 -22.86 -5.80 -15.97
CA HIS A 118 -24.10 -6.50 -16.31
C HIS A 118 -25.30 -5.69 -15.80
N LYS A 119 -26.25 -5.42 -16.71
CA LYS A 119 -27.54 -4.70 -16.55
C LYS A 119 -27.70 -3.91 -15.23
N ARG A 120 -27.20 -2.66 -15.19
CA ARG A 120 -27.41 -1.72 -14.08
C ARG A 120 -28.09 -0.44 -14.55
N ASP A 121 -28.81 0.18 -13.62
CA ASP A 121 -29.46 1.47 -13.76
C ASP A 121 -28.43 2.58 -14.07
N GLU A 122 -28.80 3.58 -14.88
CA GLU A 122 -27.86 4.57 -15.44
C GLU A 122 -27.12 5.36 -14.35
N LYS A 123 -27.81 5.70 -13.26
CA LYS A 123 -27.23 6.41 -12.12
C LYS A 123 -26.17 5.58 -11.38
N GLU A 124 -26.42 4.28 -11.16
CA GLU A 124 -25.43 3.38 -10.57
C GLU A 124 -24.23 3.18 -11.49
N GLN A 125 -24.50 3.14 -12.80
CA GLN A 125 -23.50 2.97 -13.84
C GLN A 125 -22.51 4.13 -13.92
N TRP A 126 -22.99 5.37 -13.73
CA TRP A 126 -22.16 6.58 -13.65
C TRP A 126 -21.32 6.60 -12.37
N PHE A 127 -21.93 6.28 -11.22
CA PHE A 127 -21.24 6.24 -9.93
C PHE A 127 -20.08 5.24 -9.95
N ASP A 128 -20.33 4.03 -10.45
CA ASP A 128 -19.32 2.98 -10.62
C ASP A 128 -18.17 3.45 -11.50
N ALA A 129 -18.46 4.13 -12.61
CA ALA A 129 -17.44 4.66 -13.50
C ALA A 129 -16.61 5.78 -12.84
N ALA A 130 -17.25 6.70 -12.11
CA ALA A 130 -16.56 7.79 -11.42
C ALA A 130 -15.65 7.28 -10.29
N LEU A 131 -16.16 6.34 -9.48
CA LEU A 131 -15.40 5.71 -8.41
C LEU A 131 -14.24 4.88 -8.94
N ARG A 132 -14.49 4.05 -9.96
CA ARG A 132 -13.46 3.25 -10.63
C ARG A 132 -12.34 4.14 -11.17
N ARG A 133 -12.66 5.25 -11.85
CA ARG A 133 -11.64 6.20 -12.35
C ARG A 133 -10.78 6.75 -11.20
N LYS A 134 -11.41 7.19 -10.10
CA LYS A 134 -10.68 7.70 -8.93
C LYS A 134 -9.75 6.65 -8.31
N LEU A 135 -10.23 5.42 -8.14
CA LEU A 135 -9.44 4.32 -7.59
C LEU A 135 -8.28 3.91 -8.51
N VAL A 136 -8.52 3.81 -9.81
CA VAL A 136 -7.46 3.51 -10.79
C VAL A 136 -6.39 4.59 -10.77
N MET A 137 -6.78 5.88 -10.80
CA MET A 137 -5.82 6.98 -10.69
C MET A 137 -5.02 6.91 -9.39
N PHE A 138 -5.67 6.58 -8.27
CA PHE A 138 -5.01 6.45 -6.98
C PHE A 138 -3.98 5.30 -6.98
N ILE A 139 -4.33 4.14 -7.53
CA ILE A 139 -3.41 3.00 -7.67
C ILE A 139 -2.22 3.37 -8.56
N ILE A 140 -2.46 4.06 -9.68
CA ILE A 140 -1.37 4.52 -10.56
C ILE A 140 -0.42 5.45 -9.81
N VAL A 141 -0.95 6.44 -9.08
CA VAL A 141 -0.12 7.36 -8.27
C VAL A 141 0.67 6.59 -7.20
N ALA A 142 0.04 5.64 -6.52
CA ALA A 142 0.71 4.78 -5.54
C ALA A 142 1.87 3.97 -6.17
N CYS A 143 1.64 3.34 -7.32
CA CYS A 143 2.67 2.60 -8.06
C CYS A 143 3.84 3.51 -8.47
N VAL A 144 3.54 4.70 -9.01
CA VAL A 144 4.58 5.68 -9.39
C VAL A 144 5.42 6.07 -8.18
N ILE A 145 4.78 6.36 -7.04
CA ILE A 145 5.48 6.71 -5.79
C ILE A 145 6.36 5.55 -5.31
N GLY A 146 5.84 4.32 -5.26
CA GLY A 146 6.63 3.15 -4.85
C GLY A 146 7.84 2.88 -5.75
N CYS A 147 7.66 2.98 -7.07
CA CYS A 147 8.76 2.85 -8.03
C CYS A 147 9.80 3.97 -7.87
N LEU A 148 9.36 5.22 -7.67
CA LEU A 148 10.26 6.35 -7.43
C LEU A 148 11.05 6.20 -6.13
N ILE A 149 10.43 5.67 -5.06
CA ILE A 149 11.13 5.33 -3.82
C ILE A 149 12.23 4.30 -4.11
N GLY A 150 11.90 3.18 -4.75
CA GLY A 150 12.86 2.12 -5.09
C GLY A 150 14.03 2.64 -5.95
N LEU A 151 13.73 3.37 -7.03
CA LEU A 151 14.76 3.99 -7.87
C LEU A 151 15.62 5.00 -7.10
N ALA A 152 15.02 5.79 -6.21
CA ALA A 152 15.76 6.72 -5.38
C ALA A 152 16.73 6.02 -4.44
N ARG A 153 16.36 4.85 -3.89
CA ARG A 153 17.24 4.03 -3.02
C ARG A 153 18.50 3.56 -3.75
N VAL A 154 18.36 3.13 -5.00
CA VAL A 154 19.54 2.80 -5.84
C VAL A 154 20.36 4.05 -6.14
N PHE A 155 19.69 5.14 -6.55
CA PHE A 155 20.36 6.38 -6.94
C PHE A 155 21.18 7.01 -5.81
N VAL A 156 20.72 6.94 -4.56
CA VAL A 156 21.47 7.50 -3.41
C VAL A 156 22.64 6.61 -2.96
N GLY A 157 22.79 5.43 -3.56
CA GLY A 157 23.91 4.52 -3.32
C GLY A 157 23.77 3.63 -2.08
N VAL A 158 22.56 3.43 -1.57
CA VAL A 158 22.32 2.64 -0.33
C VAL A 158 21.77 1.24 -0.58
N HIS A 159 21.33 0.93 -1.81
CA HIS A 159 20.83 -0.39 -2.22
C HIS A 159 21.24 -0.72 -3.66
N TYR A 160 21.38 -2.02 -3.94
CA TYR A 160 21.45 -2.54 -5.31
C TYR A 160 20.05 -2.61 -5.94
N PRO A 161 19.96 -2.67 -7.29
CA PRO A 161 18.69 -2.93 -7.96
C PRO A 161 18.03 -4.24 -7.51
N GLY A 162 18.82 -5.27 -7.17
CA GLY A 162 18.35 -6.55 -6.63
C GLY A 162 17.59 -6.40 -5.31
N ASP A 163 18.10 -5.60 -4.38
CA ASP A 163 17.46 -5.32 -3.08
C ASP A 163 16.09 -4.68 -3.23
N VAL A 164 15.95 -3.81 -4.24
CA VAL A 164 14.69 -3.14 -4.56
C VAL A 164 13.69 -4.13 -5.14
N LEU A 165 14.11 -5.00 -6.06
CA LEU A 165 13.24 -6.06 -6.58
C LEU A 165 12.84 -7.07 -5.50
N GLY A 166 13.79 -7.45 -4.62
CA GLY A 166 13.55 -8.31 -3.47
C GLY A 166 12.54 -7.70 -2.50
N GLY A 167 12.72 -6.41 -2.17
CA GLY A 167 11.76 -5.67 -1.34
C GLY A 167 10.38 -5.57 -2.00
N ALA A 168 10.32 -5.31 -3.31
CA ALA A 168 9.04 -5.27 -4.02
C ALA A 168 8.30 -6.62 -3.95
N LEU A 169 9.02 -7.73 -4.14
CA LEU A 169 8.47 -9.08 -4.01
C LEU A 169 8.01 -9.36 -2.58
N ASP A 170 8.84 -9.04 -1.59
CA ASP A 170 8.51 -9.20 -0.17
C ASP A 170 7.20 -8.49 0.20
N GLY A 171 7.09 -7.20 -0.15
CA GLY A 171 5.88 -6.42 0.11
C GLY A 171 4.62 -7.02 -0.54
N LEU A 172 4.73 -7.50 -1.78
CA LEU A 172 3.61 -8.16 -2.47
C LEU A 172 3.23 -9.49 -1.80
N VAL A 173 4.21 -10.27 -1.33
CA VAL A 173 3.98 -11.51 -0.56
C VAL A 173 3.29 -11.18 0.75
N ALA A 174 3.76 -10.18 1.49
CA ALA A 174 3.13 -9.74 2.73
C ALA A 174 1.66 -9.32 2.51
N ALA A 175 1.37 -8.53 1.47
CA ALA A 175 0.01 -8.14 1.12
C ALA A 175 -0.88 -9.35 0.77
N TYR A 176 -0.34 -10.33 0.05
CA TYR A 176 -1.05 -11.57 -0.26
C TYR A 176 -1.36 -12.39 1.01
N LEU A 177 -0.37 -12.58 1.88
CA LEU A 177 -0.53 -13.30 3.15
C LEU A 177 -1.58 -12.62 4.04
N VAL A 178 -1.51 -11.30 4.19
CA VAL A 178 -2.50 -10.55 4.97
C VAL A 178 -3.90 -10.66 4.37
N THR A 179 -4.02 -10.60 3.04
CA THR A 179 -5.33 -10.79 2.39
C THR A 179 -5.86 -12.21 2.58
N PHE A 180 -5.00 -13.22 2.55
CA PHE A 180 -5.38 -14.60 2.84
C PHE A 180 -5.88 -14.75 4.28
N LEU A 181 -5.16 -14.18 5.25
CA LEU A 181 -5.54 -14.18 6.66
C LEU A 181 -6.84 -13.39 6.92
N ARG A 182 -7.05 -12.29 6.20
CA ARG A 182 -8.28 -11.46 6.28
C ARG A 182 -9.55 -12.28 6.09
N ARG A 183 -9.52 -13.35 5.28
CA ARG A 183 -10.69 -14.23 5.08
C ARG A 183 -11.19 -14.84 6.40
N TRP A 184 -10.28 -15.10 7.33
CA TRP A 184 -10.56 -15.68 8.64
C TRP A 184 -10.78 -14.61 9.73
N LEU A 185 -10.18 -13.43 9.57
CA LEU A 185 -10.20 -12.32 10.53
C LEU A 185 -11.19 -11.20 10.16
N SER A 186 -12.10 -11.42 9.22
CA SER A 186 -13.07 -10.41 8.79
C SER A 186 -14.05 -9.99 9.89
N ARG A 187 -14.41 -10.91 10.79
CA ARG A 187 -15.31 -10.66 11.93
C ARG A 187 -14.79 -9.58 12.89
N PRO A 188 -13.57 -9.66 13.44
CA PRO A 188 -13.04 -8.60 14.31
C PRO A 188 -12.82 -7.27 13.58
N THR A 189 -12.41 -7.27 12.30
CA THR A 189 -12.29 -6.01 11.54
C THR A 189 -13.62 -5.27 11.44
N ASN A 190 -14.70 -6.01 11.15
CA ASN A 190 -16.03 -5.41 11.07
C ASN A 190 -16.48 -4.85 12.43
N ALA A 191 -16.14 -5.52 13.54
CA ALA A 191 -16.40 -5.01 14.88
C ALA A 191 -15.66 -3.68 15.15
N VAL A 192 -14.38 -3.57 14.77
CA VAL A 192 -13.60 -2.32 14.88
C VAL A 192 -14.22 -1.21 14.03
N LEU A 193 -14.61 -1.52 12.79
CA LEU A 193 -15.25 -0.53 11.91
C LEU A 193 -16.60 -0.06 12.45
N HIS A 194 -17.41 -0.97 13.00
CA HIS A 194 -18.67 -0.60 13.66
C HIS A 194 -18.45 0.27 14.89
N PHE A 195 -17.46 -0.06 15.73
CA PHE A 195 -17.10 0.78 16.86
C PHE A 195 -16.67 2.18 16.42
N ALA A 196 -15.84 2.28 15.37
CA ALA A 196 -15.39 3.56 14.80
C ALA A 196 -16.56 4.40 14.26
N GLN A 197 -17.61 3.76 13.74
CA GLN A 197 -18.84 4.43 13.30
C GLN A 197 -19.65 4.97 14.49
N THR A 198 -19.75 4.20 15.57
CA THR A 198 -20.47 4.61 16.79
C THR A 198 -19.88 5.90 17.40
N ILE A 199 -18.56 6.09 17.28
CA ILE A 199 -17.84 7.27 17.80
C ILE A 199 -17.66 8.39 16.76
N HIS A 200 -18.34 8.31 15.60
CA HIS A 200 -18.27 9.29 14.52
C HIS A 200 -16.87 9.57 13.93
N ILE A 201 -15.94 8.62 14.08
CA ILE A 201 -14.59 8.69 13.46
C ILE A 201 -14.59 8.04 12.06
N ALA A 202 -15.64 7.27 11.75
CA ALA A 202 -15.88 6.60 10.49
C ALA A 202 -17.33 6.84 10.03
#